data_AF-A0A4S3PNN6-F1
#
_entry.id   AF-A0A4S3PNN6-F1
#
_cell.length_a   1.000
_cell.length_b   1.000
_cell.length_c   1.000
_cell.angle_alpha   90.00
_cell.angle_beta   90.00
_cell.angle_gamma   90.00
#
_symmetry.space_group_name_H-M   'P 1'
#
loop_
_entity.id
_entity.type
_entity.pdbx_description
1 polymer ?
#
loop_
_entity_poly.entity_id
_entity_poly.type
_entity_poly.pdbx_seq_one_letter_code
_entity_poly.pdbx_strand_id
1 'polypeptide(L)'
;MNQPYGGYQMNPYNRTVPQYFYPYYPVNGYQQAYYINHNTPENQKRQTEEFQNVWKEVRKNVKPHYDELAEFNVNRRMSQYIAIQIVMFTLMTQNQFSGSLDQKVNQTYQAFRNQAYWIFVVLAPYRIPDQVLQRIMKAIIRLTYENIGYSPEKSWSDWEDLGGYLTSGPSATIPDRNQLDVYVRGRNRVLYHRIWNGSSWSDWEELGGSLTSSPAAISWGPGRVDVFARGDNNHLIHKYWDGSSWSEWEDLGGVLSSSPAVASWGENRLDVFGRGTDRHLYHKYWDGLEWSEWEDLGGILTSAPGAVSWGPNRIDVFARGENRSLFHKYWDGSSWSNWEDLGGQLTSSPAASSRKSNNLDVFAKGTDNHLYLKNWDGSSWSEWEDLGGTLTSEPSSASWSRNRIDVFARGENNQLIHKWKA
;
A
#
# COMPACT_ATOMS: atom_id res chain seq x y z
N MET A 1 -83.43 17.07 -10.96
CA MET A 1 -83.26 18.54 -10.90
C MET A 1 -81.84 18.84 -10.45
N ASN A 2 -81.19 19.79 -11.12
CA ASN A 2 -79.98 20.57 -10.79
C ASN A 2 -78.66 19.86 -10.34
N GLN A 3 -77.59 20.15 -11.10
CA GLN A 3 -76.16 20.19 -10.67
C GLN A 3 -75.79 21.65 -10.28
N PRO A 4 -74.51 22.11 -10.19
CA PRO A 4 -73.17 21.48 -10.01
C PRO A 4 -72.49 21.97 -8.68
N TYR A 5 -71.24 21.70 -8.25
CA TYR A 5 -69.89 21.56 -8.86
C TYR A 5 -68.99 20.65 -7.96
N GLY A 6 -67.76 20.23 -8.29
CA GLY A 6 -67.03 20.29 -9.58
C GLY A 6 -65.50 20.48 -9.47
N GLY A 7 -64.70 19.43 -9.72
CA GLY A 7 -63.32 19.54 -10.23
C GLY A 7 -62.14 19.23 -9.29
N TYR A 8 -61.57 18.01 -9.38
CA TYR A 8 -60.22 17.70 -8.87
C TYR A 8 -59.22 17.65 -10.03
N GLN A 9 -58.19 18.49 -10.00
CA GLN A 9 -57.00 18.39 -10.86
C GLN A 9 -55.84 17.69 -10.11
N MET A 10 -55.08 16.86 -10.82
CA MET A 10 -53.80 16.33 -10.32
C MET A 10 -52.66 17.33 -10.57
N ASN A 11 -51.70 17.40 -9.64
CA ASN A 11 -50.30 17.82 -9.89
C ASN A 11 -49.37 17.27 -8.78
N PRO A 12 -48.03 17.15 -8.96
CA PRO A 12 -47.44 15.81 -8.90
C PRO A 12 -46.09 15.78 -8.16
N TYR A 13 -46.10 15.65 -6.83
CA TYR A 13 -44.86 15.48 -6.06
C TYR A 13 -44.97 14.39 -4.99
N ASN A 14 -44.96 13.13 -5.44
CA ASN A 14 -44.73 12.01 -4.55
C ASN A 14 -43.21 11.84 -4.31
N ARG A 15 -42.66 12.61 -3.36
CA ARG A 15 -41.35 12.33 -2.74
C ARG A 15 -41.56 12.13 -1.25
N THR A 16 -41.34 10.90 -0.80
CA THR A 16 -41.34 10.52 0.62
C THR A 16 -40.30 11.34 1.38
N VAL A 17 -40.76 12.16 2.33
CA VAL A 17 -39.90 12.98 3.19
C VAL A 17 -39.35 12.11 4.33
N PRO A 18 -38.01 12.02 4.53
CA PRO A 18 -37.45 11.30 5.67
C PRO A 18 -37.83 11.97 7.00
N GLN A 19 -38.24 11.16 7.99
CA GLN A 19 -38.58 11.62 9.34
C GLN A 19 -37.35 12.20 10.05
N TYR A 20 -37.45 13.45 10.51
CA TYR A 20 -36.38 14.11 11.28
C TYR A 20 -36.40 13.62 12.74
N PHE A 21 -35.27 13.06 13.21
CA PHE A 21 -35.07 12.72 14.62
C PHE A 21 -34.47 13.88 15.40
N TYR A 22 -35.20 14.41 16.37
CA TYR A 22 -34.72 15.35 17.39
C TYR A 22 -34.62 14.66 18.75
N PRO A 23 -33.42 14.53 19.36
CA PRO A 23 -33.28 14.15 20.76
C PRO A 23 -33.58 15.33 21.69
N TYR A 24 -34.55 15.16 22.58
CA TYR A 24 -34.92 16.13 23.61
C TYR A 24 -33.96 16.04 24.82
N TYR A 25 -33.56 17.16 25.41
CA TYR A 25 -32.73 17.18 26.63
C TYR A 25 -33.57 16.97 27.89
N PRO A 26 -33.03 16.27 28.89
CA PRO A 26 -32.93 16.86 30.22
C PRO A 26 -31.50 16.80 30.80
N VAL A 27 -31.31 17.54 31.90
CA VAL A 27 -30.03 17.71 32.60
C VAL A 27 -29.93 16.74 33.79
N ASN A 28 -28.71 16.24 34.05
CA ASN A 28 -28.27 15.33 35.13
C ASN A 28 -28.50 13.82 34.93
N GLY A 29 -27.49 13.04 35.35
CA GLY A 29 -27.52 11.57 35.40
C GLY A 29 -26.97 10.89 34.14
N TYR A 30 -26.06 9.93 34.33
CA TYR A 30 -25.56 9.08 33.24
C TYR A 30 -26.57 7.97 32.89
N GLN A 31 -27.67 8.30 32.19
CA GLN A 31 -28.53 7.29 31.57
C GLN A 31 -29.01 7.65 30.16
N GLN A 32 -29.15 6.59 29.36
CA GLN A 32 -29.33 6.50 27.90
C GLN A 32 -30.44 7.36 27.27
N ALA A 33 -30.20 7.78 26.02
CA ALA A 33 -31.23 8.06 25.02
C ALA A 33 -31.16 7.00 23.91
N TYR A 34 -32.29 6.35 23.66
CA TYR A 34 -32.43 5.01 23.11
C TYR A 34 -32.14 4.84 21.62
N TYR A 35 -31.67 3.64 21.27
CA TYR A 35 -31.81 3.04 19.94
C TYR A 35 -33.29 2.99 19.52
N ILE A 36 -33.62 3.50 18.33
CA ILE A 36 -34.90 3.17 17.67
C ILE A 36 -34.64 2.38 16.39
N ASN A 37 -34.37 1.08 16.57
CA ASN A 37 -34.90 0.02 15.71
C ASN A 37 -34.59 -1.39 16.27
N HIS A 38 -35.66 -2.18 16.47
CA HIS A 38 -35.70 -3.65 16.45
C HIS A 38 -34.46 -4.42 16.97
N ASN A 39 -34.14 -4.33 18.25
CA ASN A 39 -33.07 -5.13 18.87
C ASN A 39 -33.44 -5.68 20.25
N THR A 40 -32.96 -6.89 20.56
CA THR A 40 -33.21 -7.59 21.83
C THR A 40 -32.42 -6.95 23.00
N PRO A 41 -32.85 -7.17 24.28
CA PRO A 41 -32.14 -6.62 25.44
C PRO A 41 -30.67 -7.03 25.54
N GLU A 42 -30.32 -8.22 25.04
CA GLU A 42 -28.95 -8.75 25.03
C GLU A 42 -28.05 -7.98 24.05
N ASN A 43 -28.56 -7.60 22.88
CA ASN A 43 -27.84 -6.78 21.91
C ASN A 43 -27.57 -5.37 22.46
N GLN A 44 -28.57 -4.77 23.14
CA GLN A 44 -28.41 -3.46 23.79
C GLN A 44 -27.34 -3.49 24.89
N LYS A 45 -27.29 -4.58 25.67
CA LYS A 45 -26.26 -4.78 26.70
C LYS A 45 -24.86 -4.89 26.09
N ARG A 46 -24.67 -5.73 25.07
CA ARG A 46 -23.39 -5.91 24.36
C ARG A 46 -22.87 -4.59 23.77
N GLN A 47 -23.71 -3.85 23.05
CA GLN A 47 -23.33 -2.55 22.47
C GLN A 47 -22.98 -1.51 23.54
N THR A 48 -23.63 -1.57 24.71
CA THR A 48 -23.30 -0.71 25.85
C THR A 48 -21.92 -1.06 26.43
N GLU A 49 -21.61 -2.35 26.61
CA GLU A 49 -20.32 -2.82 27.12
C GLU A 49 -19.16 -2.50 26.15
N GLU A 50 -19.37 -2.73 24.84
CA GLU A 50 -18.43 -2.35 23.78
C GLU A 50 -18.12 -0.85 23.80
N PHE A 51 -19.15 0.01 23.80
CA PHE A 51 -18.98 1.45 23.89
C PHE A 51 -18.22 1.88 25.15
N GLN A 52 -18.55 1.33 26.33
CA GLN A 52 -17.87 1.72 27.58
C GLN A 52 -16.38 1.36 27.56
N ASN A 53 -16.03 0.19 27.02
CA ASN A 53 -14.64 -0.24 26.88
C ASN A 53 -13.85 0.68 25.94
N VAL A 54 -14.41 0.99 24.76
CA VAL A 54 -13.78 1.88 23.77
C VAL A 54 -13.68 3.31 24.29
N TRP A 55 -14.77 3.86 24.85
CA TRP A 55 -14.81 5.22 25.39
C TRP A 55 -13.83 5.42 26.55
N LYS A 56 -13.61 4.41 27.39
CA LYS A 56 -12.64 4.45 28.50
C LYS A 56 -11.22 4.79 28.04
N GLU A 57 -10.84 4.34 26.84
CA GLU A 57 -9.51 4.51 26.26
C GLU A 57 -9.45 5.72 25.31
N VAL A 58 -10.44 5.91 24.43
CA VAL A 58 -10.55 7.10 23.57
C VAL A 58 -10.53 8.38 24.41
N ARG A 59 -11.26 8.43 25.53
CA ARG A 59 -11.33 9.63 26.40
C ARG A 59 -9.99 10.07 27.01
N LYS A 60 -8.98 9.19 27.05
CA LYS A 60 -7.62 9.54 27.53
C LYS A 60 -6.87 10.39 26.50
N ASN A 61 -7.12 10.12 25.22
CA ASN A 61 -6.33 10.65 24.10
C ASN A 61 -6.97 11.89 23.42
N VAL A 62 -8.27 12.14 23.64
CA VAL A 62 -8.99 13.28 23.05
C VAL A 62 -8.79 14.63 23.77
N LYS A 63 -8.00 14.70 24.85
CA LYS A 63 -7.77 15.97 25.57
C LYS A 63 -7.25 17.09 24.65
N PRO A 64 -6.24 16.89 23.77
CA PRO A 64 -5.74 17.95 22.90
C PRO A 64 -6.83 18.53 21.99
N HIS A 65 -7.76 17.69 21.52
CA HIS A 65 -8.89 18.15 20.70
C HIS A 65 -9.93 18.96 21.50
N TYR A 66 -10.07 18.70 22.81
CA TYR A 66 -10.92 19.52 23.67
C TYR A 66 -10.29 20.88 23.97
N ASP A 67 -8.96 20.93 24.11
CA ASP A 67 -8.22 22.17 24.30
C ASP A 67 -8.31 23.02 23.02
N GLU A 68 -8.13 22.43 21.84
CA GLU A 68 -8.30 23.08 20.52
C GLU A 68 -9.73 23.63 20.31
N LEU A 69 -10.77 22.84 20.63
CA LEU A 69 -12.16 23.32 20.56
C LEU A 69 -12.46 24.47 21.54
N ALA A 70 -11.74 24.57 22.66
CA ALA A 70 -11.89 25.65 23.62
C ALA A 70 -11.38 27.00 23.09
N GLU A 71 -10.41 27.01 22.15
CA GLU A 71 -9.95 28.22 21.45
C GLU A 71 -11.10 28.89 20.67
N PHE A 72 -12.08 28.09 20.22
CA PHE A 72 -13.30 28.54 19.55
C PHE A 72 -14.49 28.72 20.50
N ASN A 73 -14.25 28.79 21.82
CA ASN A 73 -15.27 28.90 22.88
C ASN A 73 -16.25 27.71 23.00
N VAL A 74 -15.94 26.55 22.41
CA VAL A 74 -16.75 25.34 22.63
C VAL A 74 -16.45 24.81 24.03
N ASN A 75 -17.48 24.79 24.89
CA ASN A 75 -17.28 24.34 26.27
C ASN A 75 -17.01 22.82 26.35
N ARG A 76 -16.26 22.42 27.38
CA ARG A 76 -15.82 21.03 27.57
C ARG A 76 -16.95 19.98 27.57
N ARG A 77 -18.17 20.33 28.04
CA ARG A 77 -19.32 19.41 28.02
C ARG A 77 -19.80 19.18 26.59
N MET A 78 -19.85 20.23 25.76
CA MET A 78 -20.20 20.13 24.34
C MET A 78 -19.15 19.32 23.57
N SER A 79 -17.86 19.61 23.77
CA SER A 79 -16.76 18.85 23.13
C SER A 79 -16.79 17.36 23.49
N GLN A 80 -17.05 17.03 24.76
CA GLN A 80 -17.24 15.64 25.21
C GLN A 80 -18.47 14.98 24.59
N TYR A 81 -19.60 15.68 24.51
CA TYR A 81 -20.82 15.16 23.89
C TYR A 81 -20.62 14.86 22.40
N ILE A 82 -19.98 15.77 21.65
CA ILE A 82 -19.64 15.56 20.24
C ILE A 82 -18.71 14.35 20.06
N ALA A 83 -17.67 14.22 20.91
CA ALA A 83 -16.77 13.07 20.87
C ALA A 83 -17.51 11.74 21.14
N ILE A 84 -18.46 11.71 22.07
CA ILE A 84 -19.32 10.54 22.32
C ILE A 84 -20.15 10.19 21.07
N GLN A 85 -20.75 11.19 20.39
CA GLN A 85 -21.52 10.95 19.16
C GLN A 85 -20.65 10.38 18.03
N ILE A 86 -19.41 10.86 17.88
CA ILE A 86 -18.47 10.35 16.87
C ILE A 86 -18.09 8.90 17.15
N VAL A 87 -17.77 8.56 18.42
CA VAL A 87 -17.46 7.18 18.83
C VAL A 87 -18.66 6.27 18.60
N MET A 88 -19.85 6.67 19.04
CA MET A 88 -21.11 5.93 18.83
C MET A 88 -21.36 5.65 17.34
N PHE A 89 -21.30 6.69 16.50
CA PHE A 89 -21.51 6.55 15.06
C PHE A 89 -20.50 5.59 14.44
N THR A 90 -19.22 5.74 14.78
CA THR A 90 -18.12 4.89 14.27
C THR A 90 -18.35 3.42 14.61
N LEU A 91 -18.80 3.11 15.85
CA LEU A 91 -19.13 1.73 16.27
C LEU A 91 -20.39 1.19 15.57
N MET A 92 -21.40 2.04 15.31
CA MET A 92 -22.62 1.62 14.59
C MET A 92 -22.34 1.33 13.11
N THR A 93 -21.44 2.09 12.47
CA THR A 93 -21.12 1.93 11.05
C THR A 93 -19.85 1.10 10.80
N GLN A 94 -19.22 0.53 11.83
CA GLN A 94 -17.91 -0.13 11.73
C GLN A 94 -17.84 -1.26 10.69
N ASN A 95 -18.97 -1.93 10.41
CA ASN A 95 -19.06 -3.04 9.45
C ASN A 95 -19.56 -2.61 8.05
N GLN A 96 -19.87 -1.33 7.85
CA GLN A 96 -20.31 -0.78 6.56
C GLN A 96 -19.14 -0.34 5.67
N PHE A 97 -17.94 -0.24 6.23
CA PHE A 97 -16.75 0.36 5.62
C PHE A 97 -15.53 -0.57 5.69
N SER A 98 -14.69 -0.54 4.66
CA SER A 98 -13.52 -1.41 4.48
C SER A 98 -12.36 -0.66 3.79
N GLY A 99 -11.18 -1.29 3.75
CA GLY A 99 -9.95 -0.69 3.21
C GLY A 99 -8.88 -0.50 4.29
N SER A 100 -7.90 0.37 4.03
CA SER A 100 -6.93 0.82 5.05
C SER A 100 -7.62 1.59 6.19
N LEU A 101 -6.92 1.81 7.31
CA LEU A 101 -7.43 2.63 8.42
C LEU A 101 -7.77 4.03 7.92
N ASP A 102 -6.93 4.60 7.05
CA ASP A 102 -7.14 5.91 6.42
C ASP A 102 -8.38 5.93 5.50
N GLN A 103 -8.56 4.92 4.65
CA GLN A 103 -9.76 4.81 3.80
C GLN A 103 -11.03 4.71 4.65
N LYS A 104 -11.01 3.86 5.69
CA LYS A 104 -12.16 3.64 6.57
C LYS A 104 -12.50 4.88 7.42
N VAL A 105 -11.49 5.59 7.94
CA VAL A 105 -11.65 6.87 8.63
C VAL A 105 -12.26 7.92 7.71
N ASN A 106 -11.81 7.99 6.45
CA ASN A 106 -12.35 8.92 5.45
C ASN A 106 -13.81 8.61 5.08
N GLN A 107 -14.14 7.34 4.79
CA GLN A 107 -15.51 6.90 4.50
C GLN A 107 -16.45 7.21 5.68
N THR A 108 -16.03 6.85 6.89
CA THR A 108 -16.80 7.09 8.13
C THR A 108 -17.01 8.59 8.39
N TYR A 109 -16.00 9.43 8.16
CA TYR A 109 -16.15 10.89 8.30
C TYR A 109 -17.15 11.46 7.29
N GLN A 110 -17.14 11.03 6.03
CA GLN A 110 -18.12 11.49 5.04
C GLN A 110 -19.53 11.01 5.38
N ALA A 111 -19.68 9.76 5.82
CA ALA A 111 -20.96 9.24 6.31
C ALA A 111 -21.47 10.02 7.52
N PHE A 112 -20.60 10.35 8.49
CA PHE A 112 -20.92 11.17 9.66
C PHE A 112 -21.34 12.59 9.26
N ARG A 113 -20.62 13.23 8.33
CA ARG A 113 -20.94 14.57 7.82
C ARG A 113 -22.33 14.63 7.18
N ASN A 114 -22.74 13.56 6.50
CA ASN A 114 -24.03 13.47 5.82
C ASN A 114 -25.17 13.04 6.78
N GLN A 115 -24.94 12.05 7.64
CA GLN A 115 -25.98 11.41 8.46
C GLN A 115 -26.16 12.08 9.83
N ALA A 116 -25.09 12.67 10.40
CA ALA A 116 -25.10 13.40 11.66
C ALA A 116 -24.97 14.93 11.46
N TYR A 117 -25.50 15.45 10.34
CA TYR A 117 -25.41 16.86 9.94
C TYR A 117 -25.80 17.86 11.05
N TRP A 118 -26.72 17.49 11.94
CA TRP A 118 -27.14 18.31 13.08
C TRP A 118 -25.97 18.76 13.99
N ILE A 119 -24.89 17.97 14.09
CA ILE A 119 -23.70 18.33 14.87
C ILE A 119 -22.99 19.54 14.26
N PHE A 120 -22.94 19.63 12.93
CA PHE A 120 -22.38 20.76 12.21
C PHE A 120 -23.26 22.01 12.36
N VAL A 121 -24.59 21.84 12.42
CA VAL A 121 -25.54 22.94 12.72
C VAL A 121 -25.32 23.48 14.14
N VAL A 122 -25.15 22.61 15.14
CA VAL A 122 -24.85 23.00 16.54
C VAL A 122 -23.48 23.69 16.66
N LEU A 123 -22.51 23.30 15.82
CA LEU A 123 -21.16 23.88 15.83
C LEU A 123 -21.02 25.17 14.99
N ALA A 124 -21.93 25.44 14.05
CA ALA A 124 -21.86 26.60 13.16
C ALA A 124 -21.73 27.97 13.88
N PRO A 125 -22.41 28.25 15.01
CA PRO A 125 -22.25 29.53 15.73
C PRO A 125 -20.83 29.80 16.24
N TYR A 126 -20.03 28.74 16.48
CA TYR A 126 -18.66 28.85 16.99
C TYR A 126 -17.63 29.20 15.91
N ARG A 127 -18.03 29.24 14.61
CA ARG A 127 -17.19 29.63 13.47
C ARG A 127 -15.87 28.85 13.35
N ILE A 128 -15.88 27.59 13.79
CA ILE A 128 -14.71 26.71 13.73
C ILE A 128 -14.40 26.41 12.25
N PRO A 129 -13.14 26.53 11.78
CA PRO A 129 -12.77 26.21 10.41
C PRO A 129 -13.09 24.75 10.05
N ASP A 130 -13.62 24.52 8.85
CA ASP A 130 -13.99 23.18 8.35
C ASP A 130 -12.82 22.17 8.42
N GLN A 131 -11.59 22.65 8.19
CA GLN A 131 -10.36 21.85 8.30
C GLN A 131 -10.06 21.40 9.74
N VAL A 132 -10.35 22.25 10.74
CA VAL A 132 -10.21 21.93 12.18
C VAL A 132 -11.25 20.88 12.57
N LEU A 133 -12.52 21.08 12.20
CA LEU A 133 -13.58 20.10 12.44
C LEU A 133 -13.26 18.75 11.79
N GLN A 134 -12.83 18.76 10.52
CA GLN A 134 -12.41 17.55 9.83
C GLN A 134 -11.25 16.84 10.55
N ARG A 135 -10.22 17.57 10.97
CA ARG A 135 -9.05 17.02 11.67
C ARG A 135 -9.45 16.35 12.98
N ILE A 136 -10.20 17.06 13.83
CA ILE A 136 -10.64 16.56 15.14
C ILE A 136 -11.57 15.36 14.99
N MET A 137 -12.55 15.43 14.11
CA MET A 137 -13.49 14.32 13.90
C MET A 137 -12.78 13.08 13.37
N LYS A 138 -11.91 13.21 12.36
CA LYS A 138 -11.11 12.08 11.84
C LYS A 138 -10.17 11.50 12.89
N ALA A 139 -9.59 12.30 13.78
CA ALA A 139 -8.76 11.80 14.88
C ALA A 139 -9.56 10.97 15.88
N ILE A 140 -10.78 11.40 16.25
CA ILE A 140 -11.66 10.63 17.16
C ILE A 140 -12.14 9.34 16.48
N ILE A 141 -12.48 9.37 15.19
CA ILE A 141 -12.82 8.17 14.40
C ILE A 141 -11.64 7.19 14.35
N ARG A 142 -10.42 7.67 14.07
CA ARG A 142 -9.19 6.86 14.07
C ARG A 142 -8.97 6.18 15.42
N LEU A 143 -8.96 6.96 16.50
CA LEU A 143 -8.80 6.45 17.86
C LEU A 143 -9.85 5.38 18.18
N THR A 144 -11.08 5.54 17.70
CA THR A 144 -12.15 4.55 17.88
C THR A 144 -11.81 3.24 17.17
N TYR A 145 -11.40 3.29 15.91
CA TYR A 145 -10.99 2.11 15.13
C TYR A 145 -9.77 1.40 15.73
N GLU A 146 -8.75 2.13 16.14
CA GLU A 146 -7.56 1.57 16.79
C GLU A 146 -7.91 0.86 18.11
N ASN A 147 -8.86 1.38 18.89
CA ASN A 147 -9.27 0.79 20.18
C ASN A 147 -10.17 -0.44 20.06
N ILE A 148 -10.92 -0.60 18.95
CA ILE A 148 -11.59 -1.89 18.64
C ILE A 148 -10.66 -2.90 17.95
N GLY A 149 -9.36 -2.60 17.84
CA GLY A 149 -8.39 -3.48 17.20
C GLY A 149 -8.47 -3.51 15.68
N TYR A 150 -9.16 -2.55 15.04
CA TYR A 150 -9.19 -2.44 13.59
C TYR A 150 -7.83 -1.96 13.08
N SER A 151 -6.98 -2.92 12.73
CA SER A 151 -5.62 -2.69 12.23
C SER A 151 -5.32 -3.66 11.07
N PRO A 152 -6.04 -3.55 9.93
CA PRO A 152 -5.75 -4.33 8.73
C PRO A 152 -4.33 -4.06 8.20
N GLU A 153 -3.73 -2.96 8.65
CA GLU A 153 -2.34 -2.51 8.44
C GLU A 153 -1.30 -3.42 9.14
N LYS A 154 -1.68 -4.14 10.21
CA LYS A 154 -0.75 -5.08 10.88
C LYS A 154 -0.66 -6.44 10.21
N SER A 155 -1.77 -6.91 9.66
CA SER A 155 -1.88 -8.17 8.92
C SER A 155 -1.55 -7.99 7.45
N TRP A 156 -0.95 -8.99 6.84
CA TRP A 156 -1.01 -9.11 5.38
C TRP A 156 -2.45 -9.44 4.94
N SER A 157 -2.89 -8.89 3.82
CA SER A 157 -4.11 -9.30 3.11
C SER A 157 -4.01 -10.73 2.57
N ASP A 158 -5.13 -11.29 2.13
CA ASP A 158 -5.14 -12.53 1.35
C ASP A 158 -4.56 -12.31 -0.07
N TRP A 159 -4.21 -13.40 -0.76
CA TRP A 159 -3.74 -13.33 -2.14
C TRP A 159 -4.89 -13.00 -3.11
N GLU A 160 -4.72 -11.94 -3.89
CA GLU A 160 -5.60 -11.49 -4.97
C GLU A 160 -5.11 -12.05 -6.32
N ASP A 161 -6.03 -12.54 -7.16
CA ASP A 161 -5.75 -12.96 -8.55
C ASP A 161 -5.95 -11.77 -9.49
N LEU A 162 -4.88 -11.36 -10.15
CA LEU A 162 -4.85 -10.25 -11.11
C LEU A 162 -4.86 -10.72 -12.57
N GLY A 163 -4.99 -12.03 -12.82
CA GLY A 163 -5.09 -12.62 -14.16
C GLY A 163 -3.81 -12.53 -14.99
N GLY A 164 -3.97 -12.64 -16.30
CA GLY A 164 -2.86 -12.76 -17.26
C GLY A 164 -2.26 -14.17 -17.35
N TYR A 165 -1.32 -14.37 -18.28
CA TYR A 165 -0.58 -15.63 -18.46
C TYR A 165 0.92 -15.36 -18.53
N LEU A 166 1.56 -15.26 -17.36
CA LEU A 166 2.92 -14.80 -17.17
C LEU A 166 3.95 -15.90 -17.47
N THR A 167 4.99 -15.56 -18.24
CA THR A 167 6.15 -16.45 -18.47
C THR A 167 7.40 -16.05 -17.69
N SER A 168 7.28 -15.10 -16.77
CA SER A 168 8.35 -14.61 -15.89
C SER A 168 7.82 -14.36 -14.47
N GLY A 169 8.72 -14.00 -13.54
CA GLY A 169 8.31 -13.22 -12.38
C GLY A 169 7.85 -11.82 -12.79
N PRO A 170 7.00 -11.16 -11.98
CA PRO A 170 6.63 -9.76 -12.19
C PRO A 170 7.75 -8.82 -11.73
N SER A 171 7.64 -7.55 -12.09
CA SER A 171 8.36 -6.45 -11.46
C SER A 171 7.40 -5.28 -11.21
N ALA A 172 7.42 -4.71 -10.01
CA ALA A 172 6.51 -3.64 -9.60
C ALA A 172 7.25 -2.35 -9.27
N THR A 173 6.69 -1.20 -9.65
CA THR A 173 7.25 0.12 -9.32
C THR A 173 6.18 1.18 -9.09
N ILE A 174 6.57 2.30 -8.49
CA ILE A 174 5.68 3.38 -8.05
C ILE A 174 6.18 4.67 -8.68
N PRO A 175 5.68 5.07 -9.86
CA PRO A 175 6.08 6.33 -10.48
C PRO A 175 5.49 7.55 -9.78
N ASP A 176 4.31 7.41 -9.18
CA ASP A 176 3.54 8.54 -8.67
C ASP A 176 2.70 8.20 -7.43
N ARG A 177 2.22 9.23 -6.74
CA ARG A 177 1.42 9.05 -5.51
C ARG A 177 0.09 8.35 -5.82
N ASN A 178 -0.09 7.17 -5.21
CA ASN A 178 -1.21 6.24 -5.45
C ASN A 178 -1.20 5.57 -6.83
N GLN A 179 -0.08 5.61 -7.57
CA GLN A 179 0.14 4.81 -8.77
C GLN A 179 1.10 3.65 -8.48
N LEU A 180 0.75 2.46 -8.94
CA LEU A 180 1.57 1.26 -8.86
C LEU A 180 1.51 0.52 -10.19
N ASP A 181 2.65 0.35 -10.84
CA ASP A 181 2.78 -0.25 -12.16
C ASP A 181 3.40 -1.64 -12.01
N VAL A 182 2.86 -2.64 -12.70
CA VAL A 182 3.37 -4.02 -12.69
C VAL A 182 3.69 -4.49 -14.11
N TYR A 183 4.93 -4.92 -14.29
CA TYR A 183 5.56 -5.33 -15.53
C TYR A 183 5.79 -6.84 -15.56
N VAL A 184 5.45 -7.50 -16.66
CA VAL A 184 5.56 -8.96 -16.82
C VAL A 184 5.97 -9.34 -18.24
N ARG A 185 6.56 -10.53 -18.43
CA ARG A 185 6.76 -11.10 -19.77
C ARG A 185 5.60 -12.00 -20.18
N GLY A 186 5.03 -11.75 -21.36
CA GLY A 186 3.96 -12.58 -21.95
C GLY A 186 4.46 -13.86 -22.62
N ARG A 187 3.55 -14.63 -23.24
CA ARG A 187 3.88 -15.88 -23.96
C ARG A 187 4.67 -15.67 -25.25
N ASN A 188 4.41 -14.55 -25.94
CA ASN A 188 5.16 -14.02 -27.08
C ASN A 188 6.51 -13.37 -26.70
N ARG A 189 6.93 -13.46 -25.42
CA ARG A 189 8.20 -12.93 -24.88
C ARG A 189 8.35 -11.40 -24.90
N VAL A 190 7.32 -10.65 -25.26
CA VAL A 190 7.28 -9.18 -25.12
C VAL A 190 7.01 -8.79 -23.66
N LEU A 191 7.31 -7.53 -23.34
CA LEU A 191 6.92 -6.87 -22.10
C LEU A 191 5.44 -6.47 -22.16
N TYR A 192 4.68 -6.78 -21.11
CA TYR A 192 3.37 -6.20 -20.83
C TYR A 192 3.42 -5.45 -19.50
N HIS A 193 2.56 -4.45 -19.35
CA HIS A 193 2.36 -3.78 -18.07
C HIS A 193 0.89 -3.49 -17.78
N ARG A 194 0.58 -3.21 -16.51
CA ARG A 194 -0.71 -2.69 -16.06
C ARG A 194 -0.54 -1.82 -14.83
N ILE A 195 -1.49 -0.92 -14.59
CA ILE A 195 -1.38 0.16 -13.62
C ILE A 195 -2.54 0.09 -12.63
N TRP A 196 -2.25 0.21 -11.34
CA TRP A 196 -3.24 0.52 -10.30
C TRP A 196 -3.28 2.02 -10.04
N ASN A 197 -4.46 2.63 -10.14
CA ASN A 197 -4.66 4.09 -10.08
C ASN A 197 -5.12 4.61 -8.69
N GLY A 198 -5.00 3.80 -7.64
CA GLY A 198 -5.53 4.08 -6.30
C GLY A 198 -6.95 3.53 -6.07
N SER A 199 -7.66 3.07 -7.10
CA SER A 199 -9.03 2.55 -7.01
C SER A 199 -9.32 1.31 -7.86
N SER A 200 -8.64 1.13 -8.99
CA SER A 200 -8.77 -0.01 -9.89
C SER A 200 -7.47 -0.30 -10.64
N TRP A 201 -7.29 -1.55 -11.05
CA TRP A 201 -6.27 -1.95 -12.02
C TRP A 201 -6.75 -1.67 -13.46
N SER A 202 -5.84 -1.25 -14.33
CA SER A 202 -6.06 -1.15 -15.78
C SER A 202 -6.10 -2.51 -16.46
N ASP A 203 -6.51 -2.54 -17.72
CA ASP A 203 -6.18 -3.63 -18.64
C ASP A 203 -4.66 -3.73 -18.88
N TRP A 204 -4.23 -4.83 -19.50
CA TRP A 204 -2.84 -5.06 -19.90
C TRP A 204 -2.52 -4.31 -21.20
N GLU A 205 -1.40 -3.58 -21.22
CA GLU A 205 -0.83 -2.93 -22.41
C GLU A 205 0.48 -3.61 -22.83
N GLU A 206 0.72 -3.71 -24.14
CA GLU A 206 1.91 -4.32 -24.75
C GLU A 206 3.01 -3.29 -25.03
N LEU A 207 4.21 -3.52 -24.50
CA LEU A 207 5.37 -2.61 -24.62
C LEU A 207 6.48 -3.17 -25.53
N GLY A 208 6.23 -4.29 -26.21
CA GLY A 208 7.13 -4.90 -27.20
C GLY A 208 8.42 -5.51 -26.61
N GLY A 209 9.46 -5.57 -27.44
CA GLY A 209 10.75 -6.18 -27.10
C GLY A 209 10.78 -7.71 -27.20
N SER A 210 11.96 -8.31 -26.96
CA SER A 210 12.13 -9.77 -26.89
C SER A 210 12.93 -10.15 -25.65
N LEU A 211 12.23 -10.53 -24.59
CA LEU A 211 12.82 -10.73 -23.26
C LEU A 211 13.17 -12.22 -23.06
N THR A 212 14.40 -12.50 -22.62
CA THR A 212 14.89 -13.81 -22.17
C THR A 212 14.91 -13.95 -20.63
N SER A 213 14.51 -12.93 -19.89
CA SER A 213 14.41 -12.91 -18.41
C SER A 213 13.07 -12.37 -17.91
N SER A 214 12.91 -12.30 -16.58
CA SER A 214 11.96 -11.38 -15.94
C SER A 214 12.42 -9.93 -16.14
N PRO A 215 11.50 -8.95 -16.21
CA PRO A 215 11.85 -7.53 -16.22
C PRO A 215 12.29 -7.07 -14.82
N ALA A 216 12.95 -5.91 -14.76
CA ALA A 216 13.22 -5.15 -13.54
C ALA A 216 12.89 -3.68 -13.83
N ALA A 217 11.81 -3.17 -13.23
CA ALA A 217 11.31 -1.82 -13.43
C ALA A 217 11.57 -0.96 -12.19
N ILE A 218 11.85 0.33 -12.40
CA ILE A 218 12.07 1.30 -11.33
C ILE A 218 11.56 2.69 -11.73
N SER A 219 11.15 3.48 -10.74
CA SER A 219 11.04 4.93 -10.85
C SER A 219 12.02 5.59 -9.89
N TRP A 220 12.78 6.56 -10.39
CA TRP A 220 13.66 7.43 -9.59
C TRP A 220 13.11 8.84 -9.40
N GLY A 221 11.97 9.17 -10.03
CA GLY A 221 11.35 10.48 -9.99
C GLY A 221 9.94 10.50 -10.61
N PRO A 222 9.08 11.46 -10.24
CA PRO A 222 7.69 11.52 -10.69
C PRO A 222 7.57 11.47 -12.22
N GLY A 223 6.64 10.65 -12.73
CA GLY A 223 6.42 10.49 -14.16
C GLY A 223 7.55 9.80 -14.95
N ARG A 224 8.58 9.24 -14.31
CA ARG A 224 9.66 8.49 -14.97
C ARG A 224 9.64 7.02 -14.56
N VAL A 225 9.67 6.11 -15.52
CA VAL A 225 9.92 4.68 -15.30
C VAL A 225 11.03 4.19 -16.23
N ASP A 226 11.93 3.36 -15.73
CA ASP A 226 12.99 2.68 -16.48
C ASP A 226 12.81 1.16 -16.29
N VAL A 227 12.76 0.41 -17.40
CA VAL A 227 12.53 -1.05 -17.40
C VAL A 227 13.67 -1.78 -18.08
N PHE A 228 14.32 -2.65 -17.32
CA PHE A 228 15.44 -3.47 -17.73
C PHE A 228 15.03 -4.93 -17.93
N ALA A 229 15.62 -5.59 -18.91
CA ALA A 229 15.48 -7.04 -19.08
C ALA A 229 16.73 -7.60 -19.78
N ARG A 230 16.79 -8.92 -19.93
CA ARG A 230 17.80 -9.56 -20.78
C ARG A 230 17.23 -9.81 -22.18
N GLY A 231 17.98 -9.47 -23.23
CA GLY A 231 17.62 -9.70 -24.64
C GLY A 231 17.95 -11.11 -25.16
N ASP A 232 17.71 -11.36 -26.45
CA ASP A 232 18.03 -12.63 -27.13
C ASP A 232 19.53 -12.94 -27.19
N ASN A 233 20.37 -11.91 -27.24
CA ASN A 233 21.84 -11.99 -27.19
C ASN A 233 22.41 -12.18 -25.77
N ASN A 234 21.56 -12.31 -24.75
CA ASN A 234 21.88 -12.26 -23.33
C ASN A 234 22.40 -10.91 -22.81
N HIS A 235 22.38 -9.84 -23.61
CA HIS A 235 22.71 -8.50 -23.14
C HIS A 235 21.60 -7.93 -22.25
N LEU A 236 21.94 -6.92 -21.46
CA LEU A 236 20.96 -6.04 -20.84
C LEU A 236 20.29 -5.19 -21.92
N ILE A 237 18.96 -5.18 -21.96
CA ILE A 237 18.16 -4.27 -22.78
C ILE A 237 17.33 -3.36 -21.87
N HIS A 238 17.09 -2.13 -22.30
CA HIS A 238 16.43 -1.09 -21.51
C HIS A 238 15.36 -0.35 -22.35
N LYS A 239 14.27 0.07 -21.70
CA LYS A 239 13.21 0.91 -22.25
C LYS A 239 12.64 1.78 -21.13
N TYR A 240 12.35 3.05 -21.42
CA TYR A 240 11.87 4.00 -20.40
C TYR A 240 10.62 4.77 -20.83
N TRP A 241 9.89 5.28 -19.84
CA TRP A 241 8.79 6.24 -19.98
C TRP A 241 9.28 7.63 -19.58
N ASP A 242 9.15 8.63 -20.45
CA ASP A 242 9.69 9.99 -20.25
C ASP A 242 8.71 10.98 -19.59
N GLY A 243 7.54 10.51 -19.17
CA GLY A 243 6.42 11.35 -18.70
C GLY A 243 5.34 11.58 -19.78
N SER A 244 5.62 11.24 -21.04
CA SER A 244 4.75 11.45 -22.19
C SER A 244 4.70 10.29 -23.18
N SER A 245 5.79 9.54 -23.32
CA SER A 245 5.94 8.44 -24.26
C SER A 245 6.93 7.37 -23.78
N TRP A 246 6.79 6.16 -24.31
CA TRP A 246 7.78 5.09 -24.14
C TRP A 246 8.88 5.21 -25.21
N SER A 247 10.14 5.11 -24.81
CA SER A 247 11.30 5.04 -25.70
C SER A 247 11.27 3.80 -26.60
N GLU A 248 12.13 3.76 -27.62
CA GLU A 248 12.53 2.47 -28.21
C GLU A 248 13.39 1.65 -27.23
N TRP A 249 13.61 0.37 -27.53
CA TRP A 249 14.51 -0.49 -26.75
C TRP A 249 15.99 -0.20 -27.09
N GLU A 250 16.82 0.06 -26.08
CA GLU A 250 18.27 0.18 -26.19
C GLU A 250 19.00 -1.08 -25.70
N ASP A 251 20.16 -1.39 -26.28
CA ASP A 251 21.06 -2.48 -25.86
C ASP A 251 22.23 -1.89 -25.06
N LEU A 252 22.39 -2.37 -23.81
CA LEU A 252 23.37 -1.91 -22.83
C LEU A 252 24.54 -2.89 -22.63
N GLY A 253 24.64 -3.89 -23.50
CA GLY A 253 25.72 -4.87 -23.51
C GLY A 253 25.73 -5.79 -22.28
N GLY A 254 26.92 -6.31 -21.97
CA GLY A 254 27.11 -7.35 -20.95
C GLY A 254 26.62 -8.73 -21.42
N VAL A 255 26.90 -9.78 -20.65
CA VAL A 255 26.41 -11.14 -20.95
C VAL A 255 25.84 -11.75 -19.67
N LEU A 256 24.52 -11.59 -19.50
CA LEU A 256 23.83 -11.94 -18.26
C LEU A 256 23.31 -13.39 -18.27
N SER A 257 23.51 -14.09 -17.15
CA SER A 257 22.98 -15.44 -16.89
C SER A 257 21.76 -15.43 -15.94
N SER A 258 21.23 -14.24 -15.61
CA SER A 258 20.05 -14.04 -14.76
C SER A 258 19.13 -12.94 -15.31
N SER A 259 17.97 -12.76 -14.69
CA SER A 259 17.25 -11.47 -14.74
C SER A 259 18.13 -10.36 -14.14
N PRO A 260 17.99 -9.11 -14.59
CA PRO A 260 18.58 -7.97 -13.90
C PRO A 260 17.83 -7.64 -12.61
N ALA A 261 18.44 -6.81 -11.77
CA ALA A 261 17.79 -6.01 -10.73
C ALA A 261 18.26 -4.56 -10.88
N VAL A 262 17.49 -3.60 -10.38
CA VAL A 262 17.84 -2.18 -10.47
C VAL A 262 17.48 -1.46 -9.17
N ALA A 263 18.31 -0.51 -8.78
CA ALA A 263 18.08 0.40 -7.66
C ALA A 263 18.36 1.85 -8.08
N SER A 264 17.87 2.79 -7.27
CA SER A 264 18.14 4.22 -7.41
C SER A 264 18.13 4.85 -6.03
N TRP A 265 19.13 5.69 -5.72
CA TRP A 265 19.21 6.44 -4.46
C TRP A 265 18.80 7.91 -4.59
N GLY A 266 18.37 8.35 -5.77
CA GLY A 266 18.04 9.75 -6.05
C GLY A 266 17.71 10.01 -7.52
N GLU A 267 17.22 11.22 -7.80
CA GLU A 267 16.83 11.62 -9.15
C GLU A 267 18.00 11.50 -10.15
N ASN A 268 17.69 11.06 -11.37
CA ASN A 268 18.63 10.85 -12.48
C ASN A 268 19.79 9.88 -12.15
N ARG A 269 19.60 8.97 -11.18
CA ARG A 269 20.53 7.88 -10.85
C ARG A 269 19.86 6.51 -11.05
N LEU A 270 20.56 5.60 -11.71
CA LEU A 270 20.18 4.18 -11.82
C LEU A 270 21.41 3.30 -11.62
N ASP A 271 21.25 2.20 -10.92
CA ASP A 271 22.28 1.19 -10.70
C ASP A 271 21.68 -0.18 -11.00
N VAL A 272 22.17 -0.83 -12.06
CA VAL A 272 21.65 -2.08 -12.58
C VAL A 272 22.63 -3.20 -12.28
N PHE A 273 22.09 -4.32 -11.81
CA PHE A 273 22.83 -5.49 -11.37
C PHE A 273 22.38 -6.72 -12.15
N GLY A 274 23.32 -7.59 -12.51
CA GLY A 274 23.00 -8.86 -13.18
C GLY A 274 24.08 -9.89 -12.91
N ARG A 275 23.74 -11.18 -12.96
CA ARG A 275 24.73 -12.25 -12.77
C ARG A 275 25.44 -12.57 -14.08
N GLY A 276 26.76 -12.66 -14.08
CA GLY A 276 27.56 -13.10 -15.23
C GLY A 276 27.47 -14.61 -15.50
N THR A 277 28.09 -15.09 -16.58
CA THR A 277 28.13 -16.54 -16.93
C THR A 277 29.01 -17.36 -15.99
N ASP A 278 29.96 -16.72 -15.33
CA ASP A 278 30.82 -17.20 -14.24
C ASP A 278 30.13 -17.26 -12.85
N ARG A 279 28.90 -16.74 -12.77
CA ARG A 279 28.09 -16.55 -11.54
C ARG A 279 28.47 -15.35 -10.66
N HIS A 280 29.38 -14.49 -11.08
CA HIS A 280 29.67 -13.25 -10.36
C HIS A 280 28.51 -12.25 -10.47
N LEU A 281 28.41 -11.33 -9.51
CA LEU A 281 27.57 -10.14 -9.63
C LEU A 281 28.27 -9.10 -10.50
N TYR A 282 27.61 -8.62 -11.55
CA TYR A 282 28.04 -7.48 -12.34
C TYR A 282 27.14 -6.27 -12.11
N HIS A 283 27.71 -5.08 -12.25
CA HIS A 283 27.09 -3.79 -11.98
C HIS A 283 27.34 -2.80 -13.13
N LYS A 284 26.33 -2.02 -13.51
CA LYS A 284 26.40 -0.93 -14.49
C LYS A 284 25.44 0.17 -14.08
N TYR A 285 25.85 1.43 -14.17
CA TYR A 285 25.05 2.55 -13.67
C TYR A 285 24.90 3.70 -14.67
N TRP A 286 23.83 4.47 -14.50
CA TRP A 286 23.61 5.76 -15.14
C TRP A 286 24.04 6.86 -14.17
N ASP A 287 24.90 7.79 -14.59
CA ASP A 287 25.39 8.89 -13.73
C ASP A 287 24.59 10.20 -13.90
N GLY A 288 23.64 10.21 -14.82
CA GLY A 288 22.86 11.38 -15.20
C GLY A 288 23.20 11.93 -16.59
N LEU A 289 24.29 11.46 -17.20
CA LEU A 289 24.79 11.84 -18.52
C LEU A 289 25.07 10.63 -19.42
N GLU A 290 25.68 9.57 -18.87
CA GLU A 290 26.00 8.35 -19.60
C GLU A 290 25.91 7.08 -18.74
N TRP A 291 25.95 5.93 -19.42
CA TRP A 291 26.02 4.61 -18.81
C TRP A 291 27.48 4.21 -18.60
N SER A 292 27.85 3.82 -17.38
CA SER A 292 29.19 3.32 -17.03
C SER A 292 29.57 2.05 -17.81
N GLU A 293 30.85 1.69 -17.81
CA GLU A 293 31.24 0.31 -18.13
C GLU A 293 30.74 -0.69 -17.07
N TRP A 294 30.78 -1.98 -17.40
CA TRP A 294 30.41 -3.06 -16.48
C TRP A 294 31.51 -3.33 -15.44
N GLU A 295 31.15 -3.33 -14.16
CA GLU A 295 31.99 -3.62 -13.00
C GLU A 295 31.73 -5.04 -12.47
N ASP A 296 32.77 -5.81 -12.16
CA ASP A 296 32.67 -7.11 -11.47
C ASP A 296 32.71 -6.92 -9.94
N LEU A 297 31.63 -7.31 -9.27
CA LEU A 297 31.42 -7.23 -7.82
C LEU A 297 31.61 -8.59 -7.10
N GLY A 298 31.97 -9.63 -7.85
CA GLY A 298 32.31 -10.97 -7.37
C GLY A 298 31.15 -11.72 -6.72
N GLY A 299 31.51 -12.69 -5.87
CA GLY A 299 30.56 -13.64 -5.26
C GLY A 299 30.16 -14.78 -6.21
N ILE A 300 29.49 -15.81 -5.67
CA ILE A 300 29.03 -16.96 -6.46
C ILE A 300 27.52 -17.11 -6.29
N LEU A 301 26.78 -16.56 -7.25
CA LEU A 301 25.33 -16.40 -7.15
C LEU A 301 24.55 -17.54 -7.82
N THR A 302 23.58 -18.13 -7.12
CA THR A 302 22.68 -19.16 -7.66
C THR A 302 21.28 -18.64 -8.02
N SER A 303 21.00 -17.35 -7.85
CA SER A 303 19.79 -16.67 -8.33
C SER A 303 20.11 -15.43 -9.17
N ALA A 304 19.08 -14.71 -9.62
CA ALA A 304 19.23 -13.29 -9.96
C ALA A 304 19.47 -12.48 -8.67
N PRO A 305 20.10 -11.29 -8.76
CA PRO A 305 20.08 -10.34 -7.67
C PRO A 305 18.66 -9.75 -7.46
N GLY A 306 18.47 -9.12 -6.31
CA GLY A 306 17.46 -8.10 -6.03
C GLY A 306 18.16 -6.91 -5.41
N ALA A 307 17.85 -5.68 -5.83
CA ALA A 307 18.55 -4.48 -5.41
C ALA A 307 17.56 -3.41 -4.93
N VAL A 308 17.99 -2.57 -3.98
CA VAL A 308 17.13 -1.56 -3.35
C VAL A 308 17.99 -0.42 -2.78
N SER A 309 17.42 0.78 -2.72
CA SER A 309 17.94 1.87 -1.89
C SER A 309 16.94 2.22 -0.79
N TRP A 310 17.44 2.58 0.40
CA TRP A 310 16.65 3.22 1.46
C TRP A 310 17.03 4.69 1.68
N GLY A 311 17.99 5.24 0.94
CA GLY A 311 18.43 6.62 1.11
C GLY A 311 19.60 7.04 0.22
N PRO A 312 19.96 8.33 0.20
CA PRO A 312 21.00 8.86 -0.67
C PRO A 312 22.34 8.14 -0.50
N ASN A 313 23.02 7.87 -1.63
CA ASN A 313 24.31 7.19 -1.70
C ASN A 313 24.34 5.80 -1.05
N ARG A 314 23.20 5.08 -1.05
CA ARG A 314 23.08 3.73 -0.50
C ARG A 314 22.38 2.79 -1.47
N ILE A 315 22.98 1.62 -1.69
CA ILE A 315 22.34 0.45 -2.30
C ILE A 315 22.62 -0.76 -1.44
N ASP A 316 21.62 -1.62 -1.30
CA ASP A 316 21.72 -2.95 -0.74
C ASP A 316 21.31 -3.95 -1.84
N VAL A 317 22.20 -4.92 -2.12
CA VAL A 317 22.02 -5.96 -3.13
C VAL A 317 21.97 -7.31 -2.45
N PHE A 318 20.97 -8.10 -2.82
CA PHE A 318 20.66 -9.41 -2.27
C PHE A 318 20.69 -10.47 -3.36
N ALA A 319 21.26 -11.64 -3.08
CA ALA A 319 21.24 -12.77 -4.01
C ALA A 319 21.36 -14.09 -3.26
N ARG A 320 20.91 -15.19 -3.84
CA ARG A 320 21.05 -16.52 -3.22
C ARG A 320 22.43 -17.10 -3.48
N GLY A 321 23.11 -17.60 -2.44
CA GLY A 321 24.39 -18.31 -2.54
C GLY A 321 24.26 -19.79 -2.90
N GLU A 322 25.37 -20.54 -2.90
CA GLU A 322 25.37 -21.99 -3.22
C GLU A 322 24.71 -22.85 -2.13
N ASN A 323 24.75 -22.41 -0.87
CA ASN A 323 24.09 -23.02 0.29
C ASN A 323 22.57 -22.75 0.37
N ARG A 324 22.01 -22.03 -0.61
CA ARG A 324 20.62 -21.51 -0.66
C ARG A 324 20.28 -20.42 0.38
N SER A 325 21.25 -19.93 1.14
CA SER A 325 21.08 -18.72 1.96
C SER A 325 20.91 -17.48 1.08
N LEU A 326 20.28 -16.46 1.66
CA LEU A 326 20.38 -15.08 1.18
C LEU A 326 21.77 -14.53 1.51
N PHE A 327 22.46 -14.00 0.51
CA PHE A 327 23.66 -13.19 0.66
C PHE A 327 23.35 -11.72 0.39
N HIS A 328 24.10 -10.84 1.05
CA HIS A 328 23.94 -9.39 1.03
C HIS A 328 25.27 -8.69 0.78
N LYS A 329 25.25 -7.63 -0.05
CA LYS A 329 26.38 -6.74 -0.33
C LYS A 329 25.83 -5.33 -0.54
N TYR A 330 26.52 -4.30 -0.06
CA TYR A 330 26.02 -2.94 -0.09
C TYR A 330 27.06 -1.91 -0.48
N TRP A 331 26.59 -0.77 -0.99
CA TRP A 331 27.36 0.45 -1.19
C TRP A 331 27.18 1.37 0.03
N ASP A 332 28.26 1.92 0.58
CA ASP A 332 28.23 2.80 1.77
C ASP A 332 28.39 4.31 1.46
N GLY A 333 28.41 4.67 0.17
CA GLY A 333 28.72 6.01 -0.31
C GLY A 333 30.17 6.20 -0.74
N SER A 334 31.07 5.27 -0.40
CA SER A 334 32.50 5.31 -0.75
C SER A 334 33.03 3.99 -1.34
N SER A 335 32.48 2.85 -0.93
CA SER A 335 32.94 1.52 -1.33
C SER A 335 31.83 0.46 -1.26
N TRP A 336 32.04 -0.64 -1.98
CA TRP A 336 31.25 -1.86 -1.86
C TRP A 336 31.73 -2.71 -0.69
N SER A 337 30.82 -3.17 0.17
CA SER A 337 31.08 -4.08 1.28
C SER A 337 31.61 -5.45 0.83
N ASN A 338 32.12 -6.24 1.78
CA ASN A 338 32.19 -7.69 1.59
C ASN A 338 30.79 -8.31 1.55
N TRP A 339 30.70 -9.54 1.03
CA TRP A 339 29.48 -10.35 1.06
C TRP A 339 29.18 -10.87 2.48
N GLU A 340 27.93 -10.73 2.91
CA GLU A 340 27.38 -11.19 4.20
C GLU A 340 26.37 -12.32 3.96
N ASP A 341 26.40 -13.41 4.76
CA ASP A 341 25.40 -14.49 4.72
C ASP A 341 24.29 -14.19 5.75
N LEU A 342 23.04 -14.09 5.26
CA LEU A 342 21.83 -13.78 6.01
C LEU A 342 20.93 -15.01 6.26
N GLY A 343 21.41 -16.21 5.90
CA GLY A 343 20.74 -17.48 6.14
C GLY A 343 19.47 -17.72 5.29
N GLY A 344 18.65 -18.66 5.73
CA GLY A 344 17.43 -19.10 5.03
C GLY A 344 17.65 -20.31 4.11
N GLN A 345 16.58 -20.76 3.44
CA GLN A 345 16.60 -21.85 2.47
C GLN A 345 15.72 -21.50 1.26
N LEU A 346 16.28 -20.69 0.35
CA LEU A 346 15.52 -20.02 -0.70
C LEU A 346 15.49 -20.82 -2.01
N THR A 347 14.33 -20.87 -2.67
CA THR A 347 14.16 -21.48 -4.00
C THR A 347 14.06 -20.47 -5.14
N SER A 348 13.76 -19.19 -4.86
CA SER A 348 13.75 -18.10 -5.86
C SER A 348 14.94 -17.14 -5.72
N SER A 349 15.00 -16.16 -6.64
CA SER A 349 15.67 -14.87 -6.41
C SER A 349 14.95 -14.07 -5.31
N PRO A 350 15.65 -13.18 -4.58
CA PRO A 350 15.03 -12.26 -3.65
C PRO A 350 14.47 -11.03 -4.37
N ALA A 351 13.41 -10.45 -3.82
CA ALA A 351 12.99 -9.07 -4.07
C ALA A 351 13.24 -8.25 -2.82
N ALA A 352 13.63 -6.98 -2.97
CA ALA A 352 13.91 -6.11 -1.85
C ALA A 352 13.24 -4.74 -2.07
N SER A 353 12.73 -4.14 -1.00
CA SER A 353 12.11 -2.81 -1.03
C SER A 353 12.30 -2.10 0.30
N SER A 354 12.09 -0.78 0.32
CA SER A 354 12.23 0.05 1.51
C SER A 354 10.97 0.86 1.76
N ARG A 355 10.45 0.82 3.00
CA ARG A 355 9.32 1.66 3.45
C ARG A 355 9.76 3.02 4.00
N LYS A 356 11.02 3.15 4.43
CA LYS A 356 11.58 4.34 5.08
C LYS A 356 13.11 4.26 5.12
N SER A 357 13.75 5.41 5.34
CA SER A 357 15.18 5.48 5.61
C SER A 357 15.64 4.50 6.70
N ASN A 358 16.74 3.80 6.43
CA ASN A 358 17.35 2.76 7.25
C ASN A 358 16.39 1.60 7.59
N ASN A 359 15.63 1.14 6.59
CA ASN A 359 14.77 -0.04 6.69
C ASN A 359 14.68 -0.75 5.34
N LEU A 360 14.71 -2.08 5.38
CA LEU A 360 14.63 -2.96 4.22
C LEU A 360 13.70 -4.12 4.52
N ASP A 361 12.88 -4.49 3.54
CA ASP A 361 12.08 -5.71 3.53
C ASP A 361 12.54 -6.56 2.34
N VAL A 362 13.00 -7.78 2.63
CA VAL A 362 13.48 -8.73 1.62
C VAL A 362 12.56 -9.94 1.58
N PHE A 363 12.03 -10.22 0.40
CA PHE A 363 11.09 -11.30 0.12
C PHE A 363 11.75 -12.37 -0.74
N ALA A 364 11.52 -13.64 -0.41
CA ALA A 364 11.98 -14.76 -1.23
C ALA A 364 11.06 -15.97 -1.06
N LYS A 365 11.09 -16.88 -2.03
CA LYS A 365 10.30 -18.12 -1.97
C LYS A 365 11.05 -19.22 -1.22
N GLY A 366 10.36 -19.91 -0.30
CA GLY A 366 10.88 -21.05 0.45
C GLY A 366 10.89 -22.38 -0.32
N THR A 367 11.28 -23.47 0.33
CA THR A 367 11.28 -24.83 -0.25
C THR A 367 9.90 -25.47 -0.41
N ASP A 368 8.93 -24.94 0.32
CA ASP A 368 7.48 -25.22 0.31
C ASP A 368 6.72 -24.43 -0.78
N ASN A 369 7.38 -23.48 -1.44
CA ASN A 369 6.80 -22.47 -2.34
C ASN A 369 6.05 -21.31 -1.65
N HIS A 370 6.12 -21.18 -0.32
CA HIS A 370 5.59 -20.03 0.40
C HIS A 370 6.44 -18.78 0.18
N LEU A 371 5.83 -17.61 0.39
CA LEU A 371 6.52 -16.32 0.48
C LEU A 371 7.11 -16.15 1.89
N TYR A 372 8.41 -15.86 1.98
CA TYR A 372 9.09 -15.53 3.23
C TYR A 372 9.57 -14.08 3.23
N LEU A 373 9.58 -13.45 4.42
CA LEU A 373 10.08 -12.09 4.68
C LEU A 373 11.28 -12.11 5.65
N LYS A 374 12.30 -11.31 5.37
CA LYS A 374 13.34 -10.89 6.32
C LYS A 374 13.48 -9.36 6.29
N ASN A 375 13.52 -8.70 7.45
CA ASN A 375 13.50 -7.24 7.54
C ASN A 375 14.72 -6.69 8.31
N TRP A 376 15.31 -5.60 7.83
CA TRP A 376 16.26 -4.77 8.56
C TRP A 376 15.51 -3.64 9.28
N ASP A 377 15.62 -3.56 10.60
CA ASP A 377 14.89 -2.55 11.40
C ASP A 377 15.60 -1.20 11.56
N GLY A 378 16.84 -1.11 11.08
CA GLY A 378 17.75 0.02 11.26
C GLY A 378 18.95 -0.30 12.15
N SER A 379 18.94 -1.46 12.81
CA SER A 379 19.96 -1.92 13.74
C SER A 379 20.28 -3.42 13.64
N SER A 380 19.31 -4.24 13.24
CA SER A 380 19.46 -5.69 13.11
C SER A 380 18.55 -6.29 12.03
N TRP A 381 18.95 -7.45 11.53
CA TRP A 381 18.13 -8.29 10.67
C TRP A 381 17.20 -9.18 11.52
N SER A 382 15.92 -9.26 11.14
CA SER A 382 14.97 -10.19 11.74
C SER A 382 15.28 -11.65 11.40
N GLU A 383 14.66 -12.58 12.12
CA GLU A 383 14.46 -13.95 11.61
C GLU A 383 13.54 -13.96 10.37
N TRP A 384 13.48 -15.10 9.68
CA TRP A 384 12.58 -15.30 8.54
C TRP A 384 11.13 -15.53 9.00
N GLU A 385 10.18 -14.75 8.47
CA GLU A 385 8.74 -14.86 8.69
C GLU A 385 8.07 -15.55 7.48
N ASP A 386 7.28 -16.61 7.71
CA ASP A 386 6.47 -17.27 6.67
C ASP A 386 5.15 -16.51 6.47
N LEU A 387 4.88 -16.07 5.24
CA LEU A 387 3.69 -15.33 4.82
C LEU A 387 2.70 -16.18 4.00
N GLY A 388 3.02 -17.45 3.78
CA GLY A 388 2.22 -18.43 3.06
C GLY A 388 2.08 -18.17 1.55
N GLY A 389 1.06 -18.79 0.95
CA GLY A 389 0.80 -18.77 -0.49
C GLY A 389 1.59 -19.84 -1.25
N THR A 390 1.34 -19.93 -2.56
CA THR A 390 2.01 -20.91 -3.43
C THR A 390 2.52 -20.23 -4.70
N LEU A 391 3.82 -19.90 -4.71
CA LEU A 391 4.45 -19.08 -5.74
C LEU A 391 5.15 -19.95 -6.80
N THR A 392 4.97 -19.63 -8.08
CA THR A 392 5.66 -20.29 -9.22
C THR A 392 6.74 -19.41 -9.87
N SER A 393 7.06 -18.28 -9.26
CA SER A 393 8.18 -17.39 -9.62
C SER A 393 8.89 -16.86 -8.36
N GLU A 394 9.95 -16.10 -8.56
CA GLU A 394 10.39 -15.06 -7.63
C GLU A 394 9.28 -14.03 -7.36
N PRO A 395 9.23 -13.46 -6.14
CA PRO A 395 8.38 -12.31 -5.86
C PRO A 395 8.95 -11.03 -6.48
N SER A 396 8.15 -9.96 -6.47
CA SER A 396 8.58 -8.56 -6.59
C SER A 396 7.85 -7.75 -5.53
N SER A 397 8.50 -6.76 -4.94
CA SER A 397 7.94 -5.95 -3.85
C SER A 397 8.12 -4.45 -4.11
N ALA A 398 7.11 -3.66 -3.81
CA ALA A 398 7.12 -2.20 -3.95
C ALA A 398 6.48 -1.56 -2.71
N SER A 399 6.90 -0.34 -2.34
CA SER A 399 6.35 0.39 -1.19
C SER A 399 6.22 1.88 -1.48
N TRP A 400 4.99 2.39 -1.46
CA TRP A 400 4.69 3.82 -1.71
C TRP A 400 4.41 4.64 -0.44
N SER A 401 4.45 4.01 0.73
CA SER A 401 4.21 4.67 2.02
C SER A 401 4.94 3.93 3.15
N ARG A 402 5.13 4.59 4.30
CA ARG A 402 5.83 4.00 5.45
C ARG A 402 5.16 2.75 6.04
N ASN A 403 3.89 2.54 5.75
CA ASN A 403 3.11 1.41 6.24
C ASN A 403 2.79 0.42 5.11
N ARG A 404 2.62 0.90 3.87
CA ARG A 404 2.12 0.11 2.75
C ARG A 404 3.24 -0.49 1.89
N ILE A 405 3.26 -1.82 1.86
CA ILE A 405 4.08 -2.66 1.00
C ILE A 405 3.22 -3.65 0.22
N ASP A 406 3.50 -3.78 -1.06
CA ASP A 406 2.78 -4.59 -2.03
C ASP A 406 3.74 -5.63 -2.61
N VAL A 407 3.33 -6.89 -2.65
CA VAL A 407 4.13 -8.02 -3.12
C VAL A 407 3.38 -8.77 -4.22
N PHE A 408 4.08 -9.02 -5.31
CA PHE A 408 3.58 -9.65 -6.52
C PHE A 408 4.35 -10.93 -6.80
N ALA A 409 3.69 -11.95 -7.31
CA ALA A 409 4.33 -13.16 -7.80
C ALA A 409 3.49 -13.79 -8.91
N ARG A 410 3.99 -14.86 -9.52
CA ARG A 410 3.19 -15.73 -10.37
C ARG A 410 2.56 -16.86 -9.55
N GLY A 411 1.26 -17.09 -9.71
CA GLY A 411 0.54 -18.19 -9.06
C GLY A 411 0.64 -19.53 -9.81
N GLU A 412 -0.04 -20.56 -9.30
CA GLU A 412 -0.03 -21.92 -9.88
C GLU A 412 -0.62 -21.99 -11.30
N ASN A 413 -1.58 -21.12 -11.63
CA ASN A 413 -2.22 -21.09 -12.95
C ASN A 413 -1.47 -20.17 -13.95
N ASN A 414 -0.27 -19.71 -13.60
CA ASN A 414 0.51 -18.68 -14.31
C ASN A 414 -0.12 -17.28 -14.34
N GLN A 415 -1.09 -16.99 -13.46
CA GLN A 415 -1.62 -15.65 -13.27
C GLN A 415 -0.65 -14.76 -12.46
N LEU A 416 -0.83 -13.44 -12.53
CA LEU A 416 -0.28 -12.52 -11.54
C LEU A 416 -1.08 -12.67 -10.23
N ILE A 417 -0.40 -12.91 -9.11
CA ILE A 417 -0.99 -12.85 -7.77
C ILE A 417 -0.39 -11.69 -6.96
N HIS A 418 -1.20 -11.10 -6.09
CA HIS A 418 -0.88 -9.90 -5.32
C HIS A 418 -1.23 -10.07 -3.84
N LYS A 419 -0.36 -9.62 -2.93
CA LYS A 419 -0.55 -9.61 -1.47
C LYS A 419 0.05 -8.33 -0.91
N TRP A 420 -0.58 -7.73 0.10
CA TRP A 420 -0.14 -6.44 0.63
C TRP A 420 -0.29 -6.34 2.14
N LYS A 421 0.43 -5.39 2.74
CA LYS A 421 0.30 -4.96 4.13
C LYS A 421 0.26 -3.44 4.10
N ALA A 422 -0.71 -2.80 4.76
CA ALA A 422 -1.00 -1.36 4.60
C ALA A 422 -0.54 -0.49 5.77
#